data_AF-A0A7K2FKJ8-F1
#
_entry.id   AF-A0A7K2FKJ8-F1
#
_cell.length_a   1.000
_cell.length_b   1.000
_cell.length_c   1.000
_cell.angle_alpha   90.00
_cell.angle_beta   90.00
_cell.angle_gamma   90.00
#
_symmetry.space_group_name_H-M   'P 1'
#
loop_
_entity.id
_entity.type
_entity.pdbx_description
1 polymer ?
#
loop_
_entity_poly.entity_id
_entity_poly.type
_entity_poly.pdbx_seq_one_letter_code
_entity_poly.pdbx_strand_id
1 'polypeptide(L)'
;MGDVLAGFHAVWEFESDSVLIRYERGIRTPKLFQALGERRVPLAALEGVTLTRGRRGTVALQLQPRAGADPLMEAAAGQLPEDTDPYRLVLPAERETLAEYYADELKVLLTESGPADGYLVAAPEPPLQFKAYDGKASFDGTSVRFRWSWTGASSAKWKAGDQKFAVSELTGVEWRSPEVFEGHLRLLRPESAGAAPAQADQDPAAVVFGLGYGPVHESLPFAAAVL
;
A
#
# COMPACT_ATOMS: atom_id res chain seq x y z
N MET A 1 7.32 22.06 -15.98
CA MET A 1 8.79 21.97 -16.00
C MET A 1 9.09 20.52 -15.64
N GLY A 2 9.74 19.74 -16.50
CA GLY A 2 9.93 18.29 -16.31
C GLY A 2 11.17 18.02 -15.47
N ASP A 3 11.16 18.51 -14.23
CA ASP A 3 12.32 18.48 -13.35
C ASP A 3 12.41 17.15 -12.61
N VAL A 4 13.64 16.67 -12.44
CA VAL A 4 13.90 15.31 -11.96
C VAL A 4 14.77 15.34 -10.71
N LEU A 5 14.34 14.61 -9.67
CA LEU A 5 15.10 14.37 -8.45
C LEU A 5 15.31 12.88 -8.27
N ALA A 6 16.52 12.42 -8.58
CA ALA A 6 16.94 11.04 -8.35
C ALA A 6 17.45 10.85 -6.91
N GLY A 7 16.93 9.84 -6.23
CA GLY A 7 17.37 9.42 -4.90
C GLY A 7 17.68 7.93 -4.85
N PHE A 8 17.74 7.39 -3.65
CA PHE A 8 17.89 5.95 -3.45
C PHE A 8 16.57 5.25 -3.76
N HIS A 9 16.63 4.22 -4.61
CA HIS A 9 15.50 3.35 -4.95
C HIS A 9 14.35 4.00 -5.72
N ALA A 10 14.39 5.31 -5.97
CA ALA A 10 13.36 6.00 -6.73
C ALA A 10 13.87 7.28 -7.40
N VAL A 11 13.16 7.70 -8.43
CA VAL A 11 13.31 8.98 -9.12
C VAL A 11 11.96 9.67 -9.12
N TRP A 12 11.91 10.94 -8.74
CA TRP A 12 10.71 11.77 -8.82
C TRP A 12 10.82 12.72 -10.00
N GLU A 13 9.77 12.79 -10.80
CA GLU A 13 9.59 13.78 -11.85
C GLU A 13 8.45 14.70 -11.41
N PHE A 14 8.72 15.99 -11.31
CA PHE A 14 7.74 16.99 -10.93
C PHE A 14 7.06 17.50 -12.20
N GLU A 15 5.74 17.38 -12.27
CA GLU A 15 4.92 17.91 -13.35
C GLU A 15 4.07 19.07 -12.83
N SER A 16 3.31 19.73 -13.72
CA SER A 16 2.49 20.88 -13.33
C SER A 16 1.32 20.52 -12.41
N ASP A 17 0.84 19.28 -12.46
CA ASP A 17 -0.36 18.82 -11.75
C ASP A 17 -0.14 17.52 -10.97
N SER A 18 1.08 16.96 -10.99
CA SER A 18 1.39 15.69 -10.35
C SER A 18 2.88 15.53 -10.06
N VAL A 19 3.20 14.57 -9.21
CA VAL A 19 4.55 14.02 -9.06
C VAL A 19 4.53 12.59 -9.58
N LEU A 20 5.38 12.27 -10.55
CA LEU A 20 5.58 10.91 -11.01
C LEU A 20 6.75 10.28 -10.25
N ILE A 21 6.45 9.23 -9.50
CA ILE A 21 7.43 8.46 -8.74
C ILE A 21 7.75 7.20 -9.53
N ARG A 22 9.00 7.05 -10.00
CA ARG A 22 9.49 5.83 -10.62
C ARG A 22 10.39 5.08 -9.67
N TYR A 23 10.04 3.85 -9.33
CA TYR A 23 10.84 3.03 -8.44
C TYR A 23 11.92 2.26 -9.22
N GLU A 24 13.14 2.29 -8.69
CA GLU A 24 14.26 1.56 -9.28
C GLU A 24 14.15 0.05 -9.01
N ARG A 25 14.63 -0.75 -9.96
CA ARG A 25 14.74 -2.19 -9.78
C ARG A 25 16.15 -2.53 -9.29
N GLY A 26 16.26 -3.34 -8.24
CA GLY A 26 17.56 -3.76 -7.72
C GLY A 26 17.47 -4.68 -6.51
N ILE A 27 18.54 -5.43 -6.26
CA ILE A 27 18.62 -6.43 -5.17
C ILE A 27 18.44 -5.77 -3.79
N ARG A 28 18.81 -4.50 -3.65
CA ARG A 28 18.66 -3.73 -2.41
C ARG A 28 17.40 -2.87 -2.34
N THR A 29 16.63 -2.78 -3.43
CA THR A 29 15.39 -2.01 -3.44
C THR A 29 14.29 -2.80 -2.73
N PRO A 30 13.54 -2.20 -1.79
CA PRO A 30 12.37 -2.82 -1.18
C PRO A 30 11.49 -3.51 -2.22
N LYS A 31 11.08 -4.75 -1.96
CA LYS A 31 10.26 -5.52 -2.91
C LYS A 31 8.92 -4.84 -3.21
N LEU A 32 8.38 -4.08 -2.25
CA LEU A 32 7.14 -3.32 -2.45
C LEU A 32 7.31 -2.31 -3.60
N PHE A 33 8.42 -1.58 -3.64
CA PHE A 33 8.70 -0.62 -4.71
C PHE A 33 8.82 -1.31 -6.07
N GLN A 34 9.40 -2.51 -6.12
CA GLN A 34 9.45 -3.30 -7.35
C GLN A 34 8.06 -3.75 -7.82
N ALA A 35 7.18 -4.11 -6.87
CA ALA A 35 5.80 -4.50 -7.16
C ALA A 35 4.96 -3.30 -7.63
N LEU A 36 5.22 -2.09 -7.11
CA LEU A 36 4.53 -0.87 -7.53
C LEU A 36 5.04 -0.36 -8.88
N GLY A 37 6.34 -0.45 -9.16
CA GLY A 37 6.95 -0.03 -10.43
C GLY A 37 7.01 1.49 -10.59
N GLU A 38 5.87 2.14 -10.75
CA GLU A 38 5.74 3.60 -10.78
C GLU A 38 4.38 4.06 -10.27
N ARG A 39 4.30 5.32 -9.83
CA ARG A 39 3.07 5.94 -9.32
C ARG A 39 3.00 7.39 -9.77
N ARG A 40 1.96 7.73 -10.51
CA ARG A 40 1.59 9.13 -10.78
C ARG A 40 0.70 9.62 -9.64
N VAL A 41 1.14 10.66 -8.94
CA VAL A 41 0.48 11.20 -7.76
C VAL A 41 -0.01 12.61 -8.09
N PRO A 42 -1.33 12.82 -8.32
CA PRO A 42 -1.86 14.16 -8.53
C PRO A 42 -1.56 15.07 -7.35
N LEU A 43 -1.25 16.34 -7.58
CA LEU A 43 -1.04 17.31 -6.50
C LEU A 43 -2.30 17.48 -5.63
N ALA A 44 -3.48 17.29 -6.20
CA ALA A 44 -4.75 17.29 -5.46
C ALA A 44 -4.87 16.12 -4.46
N ALA A 45 -4.06 15.07 -4.61
CA ALA A 45 -3.98 13.94 -3.68
C ALA A 45 -3.07 14.20 -2.47
N LEU A 46 -2.35 15.33 -2.47
CA LEU A 46 -1.33 15.66 -1.49
C LEU A 46 -1.77 16.86 -0.66
N GLU A 47 -1.50 16.83 0.65
CA GLU A 47 -1.73 17.96 1.55
C GLU A 47 -0.43 18.60 2.07
N GLY A 48 0.71 17.95 1.84
CA GLY A 48 1.98 18.48 2.30
C GLY A 48 3.19 17.78 1.72
N VAL A 49 4.33 18.39 2.02
CA VAL A 49 5.65 17.84 1.75
C VAL A 49 6.58 18.25 2.88
N THR A 50 7.40 17.32 3.35
CA THR A 50 8.38 17.56 4.41
C THR A 50 9.77 17.13 3.98
N LEU A 51 10.78 17.87 4.43
CA LEU A 51 12.18 17.50 4.30
C LEU A 51 12.71 17.18 5.70
N THR A 52 13.24 15.98 5.87
CA THR A 52 13.76 15.50 7.16
C THR A 52 15.19 15.02 7.02
N ARG A 53 15.98 15.16 8.08
CA ARG A 53 17.31 14.55 8.15
C ARG A 53 17.18 13.05 8.41
N GLY A 54 17.80 12.25 7.55
CA GLY A 54 17.81 10.80 7.62
C GLY A 54 19.02 10.25 8.39
N ARG A 55 19.19 8.92 8.29
CA ARG A 55 20.33 8.21 8.90
C ARG A 55 21.56 8.28 8.00
N ARG A 56 22.76 8.17 8.57
CA ARG A 56 24.04 8.02 7.82
C ARG A 56 24.31 9.16 6.81
N GLY A 57 24.00 10.41 7.18
CA GLY A 57 24.24 11.56 6.29
C GLY A 57 23.33 11.55 5.06
N THR A 58 22.07 11.19 5.24
CA THR A 58 21.04 11.30 4.21
C THR A 58 20.00 12.33 4.60
N VAL A 59 19.23 12.79 3.62
CA VAL A 59 17.99 13.55 3.84
C VAL A 59 16.84 12.82 3.15
N ALA A 60 15.61 13.07 3.57
CA ALA A 60 14.45 12.46 2.97
C ALA A 60 13.37 13.51 2.69
N LEU A 61 12.99 13.58 1.43
CA LEU A 61 11.83 14.34 0.98
C LEU A 61 10.63 13.40 1.03
N GLN A 62 9.57 13.79 1.74
CA GLN A 62 8.39 12.95 1.94
C GLN A 62 7.14 13.72 1.53
N LEU A 63 6.40 13.17 0.57
CA LEU A 63 5.05 13.66 0.24
C LEU A 63 4.05 13.13 1.27
N GLN A 64 3.02 13.92 1.54
CA GLN A 64 1.95 13.58 2.49
C GLN A 64 0.64 13.47 1.71
N PRO A 65 0.22 12.25 1.36
CA PRO A 65 -1.10 12.03 0.76
C PRO A 65 -2.21 12.39 1.74
N ARG A 66 -3.28 12.98 1.20
CA ARG A 66 -4.54 13.18 1.93
C ARG A 66 -5.15 11.84 2.31
N ALA A 67 -5.83 11.81 3.46
CA ALA A 67 -6.62 10.64 3.85
C ALA A 67 -7.65 10.29 2.76
N GLY A 68 -7.78 9.01 2.41
CA GLY A 68 -8.67 8.54 1.34
C GLY A 68 -8.23 8.84 -0.09
N ALA A 69 -7.08 9.50 -0.32
CA ALA A 69 -6.63 9.80 -1.69
C ALA A 69 -5.84 8.67 -2.37
N ASP A 70 -5.24 7.77 -1.59
CA ASP A 70 -4.48 6.63 -2.10
C ASP A 70 -4.95 5.32 -1.46
N PRO A 71 -5.49 4.36 -2.24
CA PRO A 71 -5.96 3.09 -1.70
C PRO A 71 -4.83 2.24 -1.10
N LEU A 72 -3.58 2.42 -1.55
CA LEU A 72 -2.43 1.73 -0.96
C LEU A 72 -2.15 2.21 0.47
N MET A 73 -2.21 3.52 0.69
CA MET A 73 -2.00 4.11 2.01
C MET A 73 -3.19 3.88 2.94
N GLU A 74 -4.41 3.91 2.38
CA GLU A 74 -5.64 3.54 3.09
C GLU A 74 -5.56 2.09 3.59
N ALA A 75 -5.24 1.14 2.69
CA ALA A 75 -5.09 -0.27 3.06
C ALA A 75 -3.96 -0.51 4.06
N ALA A 76 -2.84 0.23 3.95
CA ALA A 76 -1.73 0.13 4.88
C ALA A 76 -2.09 0.59 6.30
N ALA A 77 -3.02 1.54 6.43
CA ALA A 77 -3.50 2.09 7.70
C ALA A 77 -2.34 2.48 8.66
N GLY A 78 -1.27 3.08 8.11
CA GLY A 78 -0.10 3.53 8.89
C GLY A 78 0.83 2.41 9.40
N GLN A 79 0.64 1.16 8.98
CA GLN A 79 1.47 0.02 9.42
C GLN A 79 2.75 -0.17 8.60
N LEU A 80 2.97 0.61 7.53
CA LEU A 80 4.19 0.54 6.74
C LEU A 80 5.37 1.19 7.47
N PRO A 81 6.54 0.51 7.56
CA PRO A 81 7.74 1.13 8.07
C PRO A 81 8.29 2.17 7.07
N GLU A 82 8.99 3.18 7.60
CA GLU A 82 9.51 4.33 6.84
C GLU A 82 10.40 3.96 5.64
N ASP A 83 11.13 2.84 5.70
CA ASP A 83 12.02 2.37 4.64
C ASP A 83 11.27 1.74 3.46
N THR A 84 9.97 1.49 3.62
CA THR A 84 9.06 0.99 2.59
C THR A 84 7.95 1.98 2.25
N ASP A 85 8.01 3.21 2.78
CA ASP A 85 7.07 4.27 2.46
C ASP A 85 7.22 4.68 0.97
N PRO A 86 6.20 4.45 0.11
CA PRO A 86 6.26 4.77 -1.30
C PRO A 86 6.35 6.28 -1.60
N TYR A 87 6.04 7.13 -0.62
CA TYR A 87 6.06 8.59 -0.74
C TYR A 87 7.32 9.25 -0.17
N ARG A 88 8.33 8.44 0.18
CA ARG A 88 9.57 8.92 0.79
C ARG A 88 10.77 8.71 -0.12
N LEU A 89 11.33 9.81 -0.63
CA LEU A 89 12.56 9.81 -1.42
C LEU A 89 13.77 10.11 -0.54
N VAL A 90 14.62 9.09 -0.35
CA VAL A 90 15.88 9.25 0.38
C VAL A 90 16.97 9.74 -0.56
N LEU A 91 17.75 10.72 -0.13
CA LEU A 91 18.77 11.39 -0.91
C LEU A 91 20.08 11.46 -0.12
N PRO A 92 21.24 11.46 -0.79
CA PRO A 92 22.51 11.76 -0.14
C PRO A 92 22.53 13.22 0.35
N ALA A 93 23.23 13.53 1.45
CA ALA A 93 23.20 14.86 2.07
C ALA A 93 23.61 16.00 1.12
N GLU A 94 24.48 15.73 0.14
CA GLU A 94 24.90 16.73 -0.85
C GLU A 94 23.73 17.23 -1.72
N ARG A 95 22.59 16.53 -1.72
CA ARG A 95 21.37 16.94 -2.41
C ARG A 95 20.36 17.66 -1.51
N GLU A 96 20.69 17.99 -0.25
CA GLU A 96 19.79 18.68 0.70
C GLU A 96 19.25 19.99 0.13
N THR A 97 20.11 20.87 -0.40
CA THR A 97 19.67 22.16 -0.98
C THR A 97 18.73 21.97 -2.18
N LEU A 98 18.96 20.95 -3.01
CA LEU A 98 18.08 20.66 -4.14
C LEU A 98 16.74 20.08 -3.66
N ALA A 99 16.75 19.23 -2.64
CA ALA A 99 15.54 18.70 -2.03
C ALA A 99 14.71 19.81 -1.36
N GLU A 100 15.36 20.76 -0.69
CA GLU A 100 14.74 21.93 -0.08
C GLU A 100 14.05 22.82 -1.12
N TYR A 101 14.74 23.08 -2.23
CA TYR A 101 14.15 23.80 -3.37
C TYR A 101 12.84 23.16 -3.86
N TYR A 102 12.84 21.85 -4.15
CA TYR A 102 11.62 21.18 -4.60
C TYR A 102 10.54 21.09 -3.52
N ALA A 103 10.91 20.96 -2.24
CA ALA A 103 9.96 21.00 -1.14
C ALA A 103 9.22 22.35 -1.11
N ASP A 104 9.95 23.46 -1.27
CA ASP A 104 9.37 24.80 -1.24
C ASP A 104 8.51 25.09 -2.49
N GLU A 105 8.96 24.68 -3.69
CA GLU A 105 8.13 24.76 -4.90
C GLU A 105 6.83 23.98 -4.75
N LEU A 106 6.89 22.74 -4.24
CA LEU A 106 5.70 21.94 -4.00
C LEU A 106 4.76 22.58 -2.97
N LYS A 107 5.27 23.11 -1.85
CA LYS A 107 4.44 23.78 -0.84
C LYS A 107 3.61 24.93 -1.43
N VAL A 108 4.11 25.62 -2.45
CA VAL A 108 3.37 26.70 -3.13
C VAL A 108 2.24 26.15 -4.01
N LEU A 109 2.43 24.96 -4.59
CA LEU A 109 1.46 24.32 -5.50
C LEU A 109 0.38 23.50 -4.77
N LEU A 110 0.70 22.98 -3.57
CA LEU A 110 -0.24 22.19 -2.77
C LEU A 110 -1.30 23.11 -2.15
N THR A 111 -2.53 22.99 -2.65
CA THR A 111 -3.67 23.86 -2.28
C THR A 111 -4.77 23.13 -1.53
N GLU A 112 -4.76 21.79 -1.59
CA GLU A 112 -5.75 20.93 -0.98
C GLU A 112 -5.34 20.50 0.43
N SER A 113 -6.33 20.25 1.30
CA SER A 113 -6.07 19.76 2.67
C SER A 113 -7.23 18.91 3.18
N GLY A 114 -6.95 18.02 4.14
CA GLY A 114 -7.98 17.16 4.72
C GLY A 114 -8.38 15.99 3.81
N PRO A 115 -9.43 15.23 4.17
CA PRO A 115 -9.82 14.02 3.45
C PRO A 115 -10.15 14.30 1.98
N ALA A 116 -9.80 13.36 1.10
CA ALA A 116 -10.23 13.37 -0.30
C ALA A 116 -11.62 12.74 -0.44
N ASP A 117 -12.39 13.18 -1.45
CA ASP A 117 -13.72 12.62 -1.76
C ASP A 117 -13.65 11.21 -2.37
N GLY A 118 -12.45 10.75 -2.71
CA GLY A 118 -12.18 9.42 -3.22
C GLY A 118 -10.72 9.25 -3.61
N TYR A 119 -10.38 8.04 -4.05
CA TYR A 119 -9.03 7.71 -4.50
C TYR A 119 -8.65 8.49 -5.75
N LEU A 120 -7.59 9.28 -5.64
CA LEU A 120 -7.01 10.07 -6.72
C LEU A 120 -5.75 9.41 -7.30
N VAL A 121 -5.09 8.56 -6.51
CA VAL A 121 -3.94 7.76 -6.96
C VAL A 121 -4.42 6.39 -7.42
N ALA A 122 -3.89 5.93 -8.55
CA ALA A 122 -4.27 4.65 -9.12
C ALA A 122 -3.94 3.47 -8.17
N ALA A 123 -4.91 2.58 -8.00
CA ALA A 123 -4.72 1.31 -7.32
C ALA A 123 -3.82 0.38 -8.16
N PRO A 124 -3.10 -0.57 -7.52
CA PRO A 124 -2.39 -1.61 -8.24
C PRO A 124 -3.32 -2.43 -9.15
N GLU A 125 -2.88 -2.71 -10.37
CA GLU A 125 -3.75 -3.34 -11.37
C GLU A 125 -3.88 -4.87 -11.16
N PRO A 126 -5.11 -5.43 -11.25
CA PRO A 126 -5.32 -6.87 -11.31
C PRO A 126 -4.83 -7.47 -12.66
N PRO A 127 -4.57 -8.78 -12.73
CA PRO A 127 -4.79 -9.78 -11.70
C PRO A 127 -3.70 -9.82 -10.63
N LEU A 128 -4.11 -9.95 -9.36
CA LEU A 128 -3.21 -10.07 -8.22
C LEU A 128 -3.46 -11.39 -7.49
N GLN A 129 -2.40 -11.95 -6.93
CA GLN A 129 -2.49 -13.15 -6.11
C GLN A 129 -1.31 -13.23 -5.15
N PHE A 130 -1.51 -13.86 -4.00
CA PHE A 130 -0.43 -14.18 -3.07
C PHE A 130 -0.74 -15.47 -2.32
N LYS A 131 0.30 -16.09 -1.78
CA LYS A 131 0.16 -17.24 -0.88
C LYS A 131 0.10 -16.73 0.55
N ALA A 132 -1.00 -17.01 1.24
CA ALA A 132 -1.13 -16.89 2.67
C ALA A 132 -0.69 -18.19 3.36
N TYR A 133 -0.60 -18.18 4.69
CA TYR A 133 -0.21 -19.38 5.44
C TYR A 133 -1.29 -20.47 5.33
N ASP A 134 -2.55 -20.06 5.42
CA ASP A 134 -3.72 -20.94 5.42
C ASP A 134 -4.38 -21.10 4.05
N GLY A 135 -3.87 -20.46 3.01
CA GLY A 135 -4.48 -20.54 1.68
C GLY A 135 -3.82 -19.68 0.62
N LYS A 136 -4.52 -19.53 -0.51
CA LYS A 136 -4.15 -18.64 -1.60
C LYS A 136 -5.26 -17.61 -1.80
N ALA A 137 -4.87 -16.34 -1.87
CA ALA A 137 -5.74 -15.25 -2.28
C ALA A 137 -5.52 -14.91 -3.75
N SER A 138 -6.60 -14.60 -4.46
CA SER A 138 -6.56 -14.12 -5.85
C SER A 138 -7.65 -13.09 -6.10
N PHE A 139 -7.33 -12.08 -6.89
CA PHE A 139 -8.22 -10.99 -7.26
C PHE A 139 -8.10 -10.74 -8.76
N ASP A 140 -9.25 -10.70 -9.45
CA ASP A 140 -9.32 -10.55 -10.90
C ASP A 140 -9.87 -9.18 -11.36
N GLY A 141 -10.00 -8.23 -10.43
CA GLY A 141 -10.61 -6.92 -10.70
C GLY A 141 -12.10 -6.86 -10.35
N THR A 142 -12.76 -8.00 -10.17
CA THR A 142 -14.21 -8.04 -9.87
C THR A 142 -14.56 -8.90 -8.67
N SER A 143 -13.74 -9.92 -8.38
CA SER A 143 -13.99 -10.85 -7.29
C SER A 143 -12.70 -11.27 -6.60
N VAL A 144 -12.75 -11.35 -5.27
CA VAL A 144 -11.71 -11.97 -4.45
C VAL A 144 -12.05 -13.44 -4.24
N ARG A 145 -11.06 -14.32 -4.39
CA ARG A 145 -11.18 -15.75 -4.14
C ARG A 145 -10.15 -16.22 -3.13
N PHE A 146 -10.59 -17.01 -2.16
CA PHE A 146 -9.73 -17.73 -1.23
C PHE A 146 -9.82 -19.22 -1.46
N ARG A 147 -8.65 -19.85 -1.60
CA ARG A 147 -8.52 -21.31 -1.72
C ARG A 147 -7.72 -21.86 -0.56
N TRP A 148 -8.28 -22.82 0.16
CA TRP A 148 -7.72 -23.24 1.44
C TRP A 148 -6.57 -24.23 1.31
N SER A 149 -5.55 -24.07 2.15
CA SER A 149 -4.44 -24.99 2.29
C SER A 149 -4.82 -26.17 3.18
N TRP A 150 -4.53 -27.38 2.72
CA TRP A 150 -4.84 -28.61 3.44
C TRP A 150 -4.03 -28.79 4.72
N THR A 151 -2.88 -28.14 4.82
CA THR A 151 -2.01 -28.17 6.01
C THR A 151 -2.08 -26.92 6.88
N GLY A 152 -2.71 -25.84 6.38
CA GLY A 152 -2.69 -24.53 7.04
C GLY A 152 -4.05 -24.01 7.48
N ALA A 153 -5.13 -24.36 6.78
CA ALA A 153 -6.46 -23.84 7.10
C ALA A 153 -7.09 -24.56 8.30
N SER A 154 -7.81 -23.77 9.11
CA SER A 154 -8.60 -24.28 10.22
C SER A 154 -9.76 -25.17 9.73
N SER A 155 -10.29 -25.98 10.65
CA SER A 155 -11.48 -26.80 10.35
C SER A 155 -12.71 -25.96 9.99
N ALA A 156 -12.82 -24.72 10.50
CA ALA A 156 -13.88 -23.79 10.16
C ALA A 156 -13.81 -23.39 8.68
N LYS A 157 -12.62 -22.98 8.21
CA LYS A 157 -12.38 -22.62 6.80
C LYS A 157 -12.58 -23.81 5.86
N TRP A 158 -12.07 -24.98 6.23
CA TRP A 158 -12.30 -26.21 5.47
C TRP A 158 -13.78 -26.56 5.32
N LYS A 159 -14.58 -26.41 6.38
CA LYS A 159 -16.04 -26.63 6.32
C LYS A 159 -16.76 -25.60 5.45
N ALA A 160 -16.29 -24.36 5.44
CA ALA A 160 -16.85 -23.30 4.59
C ALA A 160 -16.55 -23.52 3.10
N GLY A 161 -15.49 -24.26 2.77
CA GLY A 161 -15.04 -24.47 1.39
C GLY A 161 -14.37 -23.24 0.78
N ASP A 162 -13.83 -23.37 -0.44
CA ASP A 162 -13.23 -22.24 -1.17
C ASP A 162 -14.22 -21.07 -1.27
N GLN A 163 -13.78 -19.86 -0.96
CA GLN A 163 -14.64 -18.68 -0.90
C GLN A 163 -14.49 -17.81 -2.14
N LYS A 164 -15.58 -17.13 -2.51
CA LYS A 164 -15.61 -16.09 -3.54
C LYS A 164 -16.48 -14.94 -3.06
N PHE A 165 -15.96 -13.72 -3.18
CA PHE A 165 -16.62 -12.47 -2.79
C PHE A 165 -16.59 -11.52 -3.97
N ALA A 166 -17.74 -10.95 -4.36
CA ALA A 166 -17.74 -9.87 -5.34
C ALA A 166 -17.34 -8.56 -4.65
N VAL A 167 -16.54 -7.71 -5.31
CA VAL A 167 -16.11 -6.42 -4.72
C VAL A 167 -17.31 -5.55 -4.36
N SER A 168 -18.39 -5.60 -5.15
CA SER A 168 -19.65 -4.88 -4.87
C SER A 168 -20.35 -5.30 -3.58
N GLU A 169 -19.97 -6.42 -2.97
CA GLU A 169 -20.51 -6.93 -1.70
C GLU A 169 -19.62 -6.56 -0.51
N LEU A 170 -18.46 -5.95 -0.76
CA LEU A 170 -17.49 -5.57 0.24
C LEU A 170 -17.68 -4.11 0.65
N THR A 171 -17.39 -3.81 1.92
CA THR A 171 -17.36 -2.45 2.47
C THR A 171 -15.95 -1.97 2.74
N GLY A 172 -14.95 -2.82 2.53
CA GLY A 172 -13.54 -2.49 2.74
C GLY A 172 -12.68 -3.73 2.94
N VAL A 173 -11.40 -3.49 3.24
CA VAL A 173 -10.41 -4.52 3.52
C VAL A 173 -9.63 -4.10 4.76
N GLU A 174 -9.49 -5.02 5.71
CA GLU A 174 -8.57 -4.90 6.82
C GLU A 174 -7.28 -5.64 6.45
N TRP A 175 -6.20 -4.90 6.25
CA TRP A 175 -4.86 -5.47 6.10
C TRP A 175 -4.07 -5.23 7.39
N ARG A 176 -3.57 -6.30 7.98
CA ARG A 176 -2.71 -6.26 9.17
C ARG A 176 -1.35 -6.83 8.80
N SER A 177 -0.31 -6.02 8.97
CA SER A 177 1.03 -6.32 8.45
C SER A 177 1.51 -7.75 8.81
N PRO A 178 2.14 -8.49 7.88
CA PRO A 178 2.75 -9.79 8.19
C PRO A 178 3.89 -9.69 9.21
N GLU A 179 4.37 -8.49 9.51
CA GLU A 179 5.44 -8.23 10.47
C GLU A 179 4.93 -8.07 11.91
N VAL A 180 3.62 -7.97 12.11
CA VAL A 180 3.01 -7.92 13.45
C VAL A 180 2.37 -9.27 13.83
N PHE A 181 2.11 -9.46 15.13
CA PHE A 181 1.39 -10.63 15.61
C PHE A 181 -0.01 -10.69 14.97
N GLU A 182 -0.43 -11.90 14.55
CA GLU A 182 -1.70 -12.13 13.85
C GLU A 182 -1.88 -11.30 12.57
N GLY A 183 -0.81 -11.10 11.79
CA GLY A 183 -0.92 -10.52 10.45
C GLY A 183 -1.91 -11.28 9.58
N HIS A 184 -2.79 -10.57 8.87
CA HIS A 184 -3.84 -11.15 8.04
C HIS A 184 -4.36 -10.14 7.02
N LEU A 185 -5.13 -10.65 6.05
CA LEU A 185 -6.03 -9.84 5.21
C LEU A 185 -7.45 -10.33 5.44
N ARG A 186 -8.35 -9.43 5.82
CA ARG A 186 -9.78 -9.71 6.00
C ARG A 186 -10.62 -8.82 5.09
N LEU A 187 -11.60 -9.43 4.42
CA LEU A 187 -12.59 -8.73 3.63
C LEU A 187 -13.76 -8.33 4.53
N LEU A 188 -14.11 -7.04 4.52
CA LEU A 188 -15.19 -6.50 5.33
C LEU A 188 -16.50 -6.53 4.53
N ARG A 189 -17.57 -7.03 5.17
CA ARG A 189 -18.90 -7.18 4.57
C ARG A 189 -19.95 -6.47 5.43
N PRO A 190 -21.06 -5.97 4.84
CA PRO A 190 -22.11 -5.29 5.60
C PRO A 190 -22.72 -6.16 6.70
N GLU A 191 -22.90 -7.45 6.44
CA GLU A 191 -23.48 -8.45 7.35
C GLU A 191 -22.59 -8.77 8.56
N SER A 192 -21.32 -8.38 8.54
CA SER A 192 -20.41 -8.46 9.69
C SER A 192 -20.55 -7.25 10.64
N ALA A 193 -21.30 -6.22 10.26
CA ALA A 193 -21.47 -5.00 11.05
C ALA A 193 -22.39 -5.25 12.26
N GLY A 194 -21.80 -5.63 13.40
CA GLY A 194 -22.50 -5.78 14.68
C GLY A 194 -22.11 -7.01 15.51
N ALA A 195 -21.38 -7.96 14.93
CA ALA A 195 -20.77 -9.07 15.67
C ALA A 195 -19.28 -8.79 15.88
N ALA A 196 -18.72 -9.24 17.01
CA ALA A 196 -17.27 -9.26 17.18
C ALA A 196 -16.67 -10.14 16.07
N PRO A 197 -15.69 -9.64 15.30
CA PRO A 197 -15.10 -10.43 14.23
C PRO A 197 -14.50 -11.70 14.83
N ALA A 198 -14.76 -12.84 14.18
CA ALA A 198 -14.10 -14.09 14.55
C ALA A 198 -12.58 -13.92 14.45
N GLN A 199 -11.82 -14.73 15.18
CA GLN A 199 -10.36 -14.78 15.01
C GLN A 199 -10.05 -15.04 13.53
N ALA A 200 -9.02 -14.37 12.99
CA ALA A 200 -8.74 -14.36 11.55
C ALA A 200 -8.46 -15.78 10.99
N ASP A 201 -7.95 -16.69 11.81
CA ASP A 201 -7.72 -18.10 11.46
C ASP A 201 -9.02 -18.92 11.37
N GLN A 202 -10.11 -18.47 11.99
CA GLN A 202 -11.43 -19.10 11.94
C GLN A 202 -12.40 -18.43 10.96
N ASP A 203 -12.10 -17.22 10.50
CA ASP A 203 -12.95 -16.41 9.63
C ASP A 203 -12.77 -16.76 8.13
N PRO A 204 -13.78 -17.33 7.43
CA PRO A 204 -13.69 -17.61 6.00
C PRO A 204 -13.48 -16.38 5.11
N ALA A 205 -13.79 -15.17 5.61
CA ALA A 205 -13.52 -13.92 4.91
C ALA A 205 -12.11 -13.36 5.19
N ALA A 206 -11.24 -14.13 5.85
CA ALA A 206 -9.86 -13.75 6.10
C ALA A 206 -8.86 -14.81 5.63
N VAL A 207 -7.63 -14.38 5.33
CA VAL A 207 -6.45 -15.23 5.15
C VAL A 207 -5.38 -14.78 6.15
N VAL A 208 -4.71 -15.73 6.80
CA VAL A 208 -3.67 -15.41 7.79
C VAL A 208 -2.28 -15.42 7.18
N PHE A 209 -1.45 -14.49 7.62
CA PHE A 209 -0.05 -14.44 7.24
C PHE A 209 0.79 -15.32 8.17
N GLY A 210 2.01 -15.63 7.73
CA GLY A 210 2.94 -16.45 8.48
C GLY A 210 4.34 -16.28 7.96
N LEU A 211 5.33 -16.94 8.57
CA LEU A 211 6.72 -16.78 8.16
C LEU A 211 6.89 -17.16 6.67
N GLY A 212 7.18 -16.16 5.83
CA GLY A 212 7.33 -16.31 4.38
C GLY A 212 6.02 -16.33 3.58
N TYR A 213 4.87 -16.11 4.21
CA TYR A 213 3.54 -16.09 3.58
C TYR A 213 2.84 -14.74 3.79
N GLY A 214 2.10 -14.28 2.78
CA GLY A 214 1.43 -12.99 2.76
C GLY A 214 2.39 -11.79 2.79
N PRO A 215 3.53 -11.82 2.08
CA PRO A 215 4.54 -10.78 2.21
C PRO A 215 3.99 -9.42 1.76
N VAL A 216 4.47 -8.33 2.40
CA VAL A 216 3.96 -6.96 2.19
C VAL A 216 3.85 -6.58 0.70
N HIS A 217 4.89 -6.90 -0.09
CA HIS A 217 4.96 -6.56 -1.52
C HIS A 217 3.92 -7.28 -2.41
N GLU A 218 3.21 -8.28 -1.90
CA GLU A 218 2.10 -8.91 -2.61
C GLU A 218 0.76 -8.64 -1.91
N SER A 219 0.71 -8.77 -0.58
CA SER A 219 -0.54 -8.69 0.19
C SER A 219 -1.08 -7.27 0.35
N LEU A 220 -0.21 -6.26 0.45
CA LEU A 220 -0.66 -4.87 0.54
C LEU A 220 -1.16 -4.33 -0.81
N PRO A 221 -0.44 -4.49 -1.93
CA PRO A 221 -0.99 -4.12 -3.24
C PRO A 221 -2.30 -4.85 -3.56
N PHE A 222 -2.42 -6.11 -3.13
CA PHE A 222 -3.66 -6.85 -3.23
C PHE A 222 -4.80 -6.20 -2.45
N ALA A 223 -4.57 -5.84 -1.18
CA ALA A 223 -5.59 -5.17 -0.37
C ALA A 223 -6.02 -3.84 -0.99
N ALA A 224 -5.05 -3.05 -1.46
CA ALA A 224 -5.29 -1.76 -2.11
C ALA A 224 -6.10 -1.87 -3.40
N ALA A 225 -5.86 -2.92 -4.20
CA ALA A 225 -6.60 -3.14 -5.45
C ALA A 225 -8.06 -3.56 -5.26
N VAL A 226 -8.42 -4.04 -4.06
CA VAL A 226 -9.77 -4.50 -3.72
C VAL A 226 -10.65 -3.36 -3.17
N LEU A 227 -10.04 -2.29 -2.64
CA LEU A 227 -10.72 -1.07 -2.20
C LEU A 227 -11.28 -0.28 -3.39
#